data_AF-A0AAV5IVV4-F1
#
_entry.id   AF-A0AAV5IVV4-F1
#
_cell.length_a   1.000
_cell.length_b   1.000
_cell.length_c   1.000
_cell.angle_alpha   90.00
_cell.angle_beta   90.00
_cell.angle_gamma   90.00
#
_symmetry.space_group_name_H-M   'P 1'
#
loop_
_entity.id
_entity.type
_entity.pdbx_description
1 polymer ?
#
loop_
_entity_poly.entity_id
_entity_poly.type
_entity_poly.pdbx_seq_one_letter_code
_entity_poly.pdbx_strand_id
1 'polypeptide(L)' 'MGRVFLVELDGRSYRCKFCRAHFALLDDLVSRNFHSRRGKAYLFNNA' A
#
# COMPACT_ATOMS: atom_id res chain seq x y z
N MET A 1 23.35 3.60 -2.58
CA MET A 1 21.88 3.49 -2.75
C MET A 1 21.59 2.08 -3.26
N GLY A 2 21.07 1.19 -2.41
CA GLY A 2 20.83 -0.22 -2.74
C GLY A 2 19.75 -0.41 -3.81
N ARG A 3 19.73 -1.58 -4.46
CA ARG A 3 18.72 -1.92 -5.47
C ARG A 3 17.39 -2.21 -4.78
N VAL A 4 16.32 -1.52 -5.19
CA VAL A 4 14.96 -1.78 -4.71
C VAL A 4 14.39 -2.93 -5.54
N PHE A 5 14.05 -4.05 -4.89
CA PHE A 5 13.31 -5.12 -5.53
C PHE A 5 11.83 -4.77 -5.51
N LEU A 6 11.26 -4.57 -6.70
CA LEU A 6 9.82 -4.36 -6.88
C LEU A 6 9.19 -5.68 -7.31
N VAL A 7 8.18 -6.12 -6.55
CA VAL A 7 7.29 -7.20 -6.97
C VAL A 7 6.05 -6.56 -7.56
N GLU A 8 5.72 -6.91 -8.80
CA GLU A 8 4.43 -6.54 -9.38
C GLU A 8 3.34 -7.45 -8.80
N LEU A 9 2.49 -6.87 -7.96
CA LEU A 9 1.29 -7.50 -7.46
C LEU A 9 0.23 -7.53 -8.58
N ASP A 10 -0.33 -8.70 -8.87
CA ASP A 10 -1.39 -8.88 -9.87
C ASP A 10 -2.74 -8.38 -9.33
N GLY A 11 -3.44 -7.56 -10.12
CA GLY A 11 -4.74 -6.98 -9.76
C GLY A 11 -4.71 -5.48 -9.40
N ARG A 12 -5.78 -4.99 -8.77
CA ARG A 12 -5.88 -3.57 -8.38
C ARG A 12 -5.03 -3.34 -7.14
N SER A 13 -3.93 -2.61 -7.28
CA SER A 13 -2.98 -2.35 -6.20
C SER A 13 -2.91 -0.87 -5.81
N TYR A 14 -2.69 -0.59 -4.54
CA TYR A 14 -2.23 0.70 -4.06
C TYR A 14 -0.75 0.88 -4.40
N ARG A 15 -0.38 2.09 -4.87
CA ARG A 15 0.99 2.43 -5.26
C ARG A 15 1.49 3.63 -4.50
N CYS A 16 2.77 3.63 -4.16
CA CYS A 16 3.43 4.80 -3.59
C CYS A 16 3.44 5.95 -4.61
N LYS A 17 3.06 7.15 -4.19
CA LYS A 17 3.05 8.34 -5.08
C LYS A 17 4.44 8.72 -5.60
N PHE A 18 5.50 8.45 -4.83
CA PHE A 18 6.85 8.89 -5.13
C PHE A 18 7.62 7.88 -5.99
N CYS A 19 7.67 6.62 -5.57
CA CYS A 19 8.41 5.57 -6.28
C CYS A 19 7.54 4.69 -7.17
N ARG A 20 6.21 4.87 -7.17
CA ARG A 20 5.22 4.07 -7.92
C ARG A 20 5.23 2.57 -7.61
N ALA A 21 5.95 2.14 -6.59
CA ALA A 21 5.97 0.76 -6.16
C ALA A 21 4.60 0.29 -5.67
N HIS A 22 4.22 -0.93 -6.04
CA HIS A 22 3.04 -1.59 -5.51
C HIS A 22 3.27 -1.82 -4.01
N PHE A 23 2.32 -1.40 -3.18
CA PHE A 23 2.41 -1.44 -1.73
C PHE A 23 1.45 -2.45 -1.11
N ALA A 24 0.22 -2.52 -1.62
CA ALA A 24 -0.80 -3.46 -1.13
C ALA A 24 -1.85 -3.70 -2.20
N LEU A 25 -2.53 -4.85 -2.17
CA LEU A 25 -3.69 -5.11 -2.99
C LEU A 25 -4.95 -4.44 -2.41
N LEU A 26 -5.94 -4.21 -3.27
CA LEU A 26 -7.25 -3.73 -2.83
C LEU A 26 -7.99 -4.77 -1.99
N ASP A 27 -7.74 -6.05 -2.23
CA ASP A 27 -8.33 -7.18 -1.51
C ASP A 27 -7.87 -7.24 -0.05
N ASP A 28 -6.59 -6.90 0.19
CA ASP A 28 -6.02 -6.86 1.53
C ASP A 28 -6.51 -5.68 2.38
N LEU A 29 -7.31 -4.76 1.82
CA LEU A 29 -7.81 -3.59 2.54
C LEU A 29 -8.89 -3.99 3.55
N VAL A 30 -8.51 -3.97 4.83
CA VAL A 30 -9.41 -4.29 5.95
C VAL A 30 -10.31 -3.11 6.30
N SER A 31 -9.77 -1.89 6.34
CA SER A 31 -10.55 -0.71 6.75
C SER A 31 -10.04 0.60 6.16
N ARG A 32 -11.00 1.46 5.78
CA ARG A 32 -10.79 2.83 5.30
C ARG A 32 -11.02 3.90 6.36
N ASN A 33 -11.55 3.52 7.51
CA ASN A 33 -11.90 4.44 8.59
C ASN A 33 -10.81 4.52 9.66
N PHE A 34 -9.58 4.12 9.33
CA PHE A 34 -8.47 4.24 10.25
C PHE A 34 -7.97 5.68 10.27
N HIS A 35 -7.59 6.19 11.44
CA HIS A 35 -7.04 7.53 11.59
C HIS A 35 -5.70 7.44 12.30
N SER A 36 -4.66 7.93 11.64
CA SER A 36 -3.34 8.13 12.22
C SER A 36 -3.23 9.56 12.77
N ARG A 37 -2.16 9.83 13.54
CA ARG A 37 -1.88 11.17 14.09
C ARG A 37 -1.81 12.29 13.04
N ARG A 38 -1.64 11.94 11.76
CA ARG A 38 -1.53 12.87 10.62
C ARG A 38 -2.74 12.84 9.68
N GLY A 39 -3.84 12.20 10.05
CA GLY A 39 -5.08 12.15 9.24
C GLY A 39 -5.52 10.73 8.88
N LYS A 40 -6.27 10.59 7.79
CA LYS A 40 -6.80 9.29 7.33
C LYS A 40 -5.67 8.31 7.04
N ALA A 41 -5.88 7.07 7.48
CA ALA A 41 -5.02 5.94 7.22
C ALA A 41 -5.87 4.76 6.75
N TYR A 42 -5.23 3.83 6.05
CA TYR A 42 -5.86 2.62 5.53
C TYR A 42 -5.18 1.43 6.19
N LEU A 43 -5.98 0.50 6.69
CA LEU A 43 -5.49 -0.72 7.32
C LEU A 43 -5.51 -1.86 6.30
N PHE A 44 -4.38 -2.55 6.16
CA PHE A 44 -4.23 -3.70 5.27
C PHE A 44 -3.90 -4.96 6.10
N ASN A 45 -4.39 -6.12 5.65
CA ASN A 45 -4.18 -7.40 6.33
C ASN A 45 -2.79 -7.98 6.02
N ASN A 46 -2.32 -7.76 4.79
CA ASN A 46 -1.04 -8.23 4.30
C ASN A 46 -0.33 -7.09 3.56
N ALA A 47 0.97 -6.91 3.81
CA ALA A 47 1.79 -5.81 3.29
C ALA A 47 3.15 -6.30 2.80
#